data_AF-A0A9X2LU97-F1
#
_entry.id   AF-A0A9X2LU97-F1
#
_cell.length_a   1.000
_cell.length_b   1.000
_cell.length_c   1.000
_cell.angle_alpha   90.00
_cell.angle_beta   90.00
_cell.angle_gamma   90.00
#
_symmetry.space_group_name_H-M   'P 1'
#
loop_
_entity.id
_entity.type
_entity.pdbx_description
1 polymer ?
#
loop_
_entity_poly.entity_id
_entity_poly.type
_entity_poly.pdbx_seq_one_letter_code
_entity_poly.pdbx_strand_id
1 'polypeptide(L)'
;MTTDEQQITSNSPRGRLLAGVAALVDAFEAETADERQQEAAERAALLHDVAAQYEPTRTAADLTLAEAGRIRRAYKLAEEATPRLIIEAHERDGMSATEIASILDCSPSYASRILREHKAAAEE
;
A
#
# COMPACT_ATOMS: atom_id res chain seq x y z
N MET A 1 51.58 12.60 -9.45
CA MET A 1 50.59 11.50 -9.48
C MET A 1 50.14 11.32 -8.05
N THR A 2 48.94 11.79 -7.77
CA THR A 2 48.36 11.98 -6.43
C THR A 2 47.71 10.68 -6.00
N THR A 3 48.12 10.12 -4.87
CA THR A 3 47.52 8.91 -4.29
C THR A 3 47.29 9.20 -2.82
N ASP A 4 46.13 9.76 -2.52
CA ASP A 4 45.65 9.91 -1.14
C ASP A 4 44.16 10.22 -1.22
N GLU A 5 43.28 9.22 -1.08
CA GLU A 5 41.86 9.47 -0.76
C GLU A 5 40.98 8.23 -0.43
N GLN A 6 41.52 7.07 -0.02
CA GLN A 6 40.67 5.88 0.16
C GLN A 6 40.74 5.13 1.50
N GLN A 7 41.28 5.70 2.59
CA GLN A 7 41.45 4.93 3.84
C GLN A 7 40.67 5.39 5.08
N ILE A 8 39.73 6.34 5.02
CA ILE A 8 39.00 6.78 6.23
C ILE A 8 37.50 6.91 5.99
N THR A 9 36.76 5.80 5.98
CA THR A 9 35.29 5.87 6.04
C THR A 9 34.66 4.89 7.03
N SER A 10 35.28 3.74 7.30
CA SER A 10 34.71 2.69 8.17
C SER A 10 34.76 3.01 9.67
N ASN A 11 35.69 3.83 10.14
CA ASN A 11 35.81 4.18 11.57
C ASN A 11 35.28 5.58 11.93
N SER A 12 34.58 6.21 11.00
CA SER A 12 33.89 7.48 11.24
C SER A 12 32.60 7.24 12.04
N PRO A 13 32.15 8.20 12.86
CA PRO A 13 30.84 8.12 13.54
C PRO A 13 29.68 7.82 12.57
N ARG A 14 29.76 8.36 11.35
CA ARG A 14 28.80 8.13 10.26
C ARG A 14 28.85 6.68 9.75
N GLY A 15 30.04 6.09 9.61
CA GLY A 15 30.22 4.70 9.18
C GLY A 15 29.64 3.69 10.18
N ARG A 16 29.84 3.93 11.49
CA ARG A 16 29.26 3.08 12.54
C ARG A 16 27.73 3.18 12.61
N LEU A 17 27.18 4.36 12.38
CA LEU A 17 25.73 4.57 12.32
C LEU A 17 25.09 3.81 11.14
N LEU A 18 25.70 3.88 9.95
CA LEU A 18 25.20 3.18 8.76
C LEU A 18 25.29 1.66 8.91
N ALA A 19 26.35 1.14 9.53
CA ALA A 19 26.48 -0.28 9.83
C ALA A 19 25.44 -0.77 10.87
N GLY A 20 25.13 0.05 11.88
CA GLY A 20 24.08 -0.25 12.86
C GLY A 20 22.67 -0.23 12.26
N VAL A 21 22.39 0.68 11.31
CA VAL A 21 21.10 0.73 10.59
C VAL A 21 20.94 -0.49 9.67
N ALA A 22 21.99 -0.91 8.98
CA ALA A 22 21.94 -2.12 8.14
C ALA A 22 21.63 -3.38 8.97
N ALA A 23 22.29 -3.56 10.11
CA ALA A 23 22.06 -4.73 10.98
C ALA A 23 20.66 -4.74 11.64
N LEU A 24 20.06 -3.57 11.89
CA LEU A 24 18.69 -3.45 12.40
C LEU A 24 17.64 -3.73 11.31
N VAL A 25 17.92 -3.36 10.06
CA VAL A 25 17.08 -3.71 8.90
C VAL A 25 17.10 -5.22 8.66
N ASP A 26 18.28 -5.85 8.67
CA ASP A 26 18.42 -7.30 8.48
C ASP A 26 17.71 -8.11 9.59
N ALA A 27 17.75 -7.64 10.84
CA ALA A 27 17.07 -8.29 11.97
C ALA A 27 15.53 -8.11 11.94
N PHE A 28 15.06 -6.94 11.51
CA PHE A 28 13.62 -6.65 11.41
C PHE A 28 12.99 -7.37 10.21
N GLU A 29 13.71 -7.49 9.09
CA GLU A 29 13.30 -8.28 7.93
C GLU A 29 13.23 -9.79 8.26
N ALA A 30 14.14 -10.32 9.07
CA ALA A 30 14.12 -11.71 9.49
C ALA A 30 12.98 -12.06 10.48
N GLU A 31 12.59 -11.13 11.36
CA GLU A 31 11.59 -11.38 12.41
C GLU A 31 10.15 -11.03 11.98
N THR A 32 9.96 -10.23 10.92
CA THR A 32 8.63 -9.80 10.47
C THR A 32 8.25 -10.21 9.03
N ALA A 33 9.13 -10.93 8.32
CA ALA A 33 8.80 -11.46 7.00
C ALA A 33 7.78 -12.61 7.07
N ASP A 34 7.86 -13.55 8.02
CA ASP A 34 7.07 -14.79 7.92
C ASP A 34 5.55 -14.56 8.07
N GLU A 35 5.11 -13.83 9.10
CA GLU A 35 3.67 -13.64 9.36
C GLU A 35 3.01 -12.65 8.38
N ARG A 36 3.70 -11.56 8.02
CA ARG A 36 3.18 -10.55 7.09
C ARG A 36 3.26 -10.99 5.63
N GLN A 37 4.23 -11.81 5.26
CA GLN A 37 4.33 -12.34 3.90
C GLN A 37 3.29 -13.42 3.64
N GLN A 38 2.89 -14.18 4.67
CA GLN A 38 1.82 -15.15 4.54
C GLN A 38 0.45 -14.48 4.45
N GLU A 39 0.14 -13.49 5.30
CA GLU A 39 -1.08 -12.67 5.16
C GLU A 39 -1.10 -11.84 3.87
N ALA A 40 0.03 -11.26 3.45
CA ALA A 40 0.11 -10.51 2.20
C ALA A 40 0.02 -11.44 0.98
N ALA A 41 0.56 -12.65 1.04
CA ALA A 41 0.42 -13.65 -0.02
C ALA A 41 -1.01 -14.17 -0.11
N GLU A 42 -1.67 -14.44 1.01
CA GLU A 42 -3.09 -14.83 1.04
C GLU A 42 -4.00 -13.71 0.54
N ARG A 43 -3.72 -12.46 0.94
CA ARG A 43 -4.47 -11.28 0.48
C ARG A 43 -4.20 -10.96 -0.99
N ALA A 44 -2.97 -11.10 -1.46
CA ALA A 44 -2.61 -10.94 -2.88
C ALA A 44 -3.20 -12.05 -3.75
N ALA A 45 -3.21 -13.29 -3.28
CA ALA A 45 -3.86 -14.41 -3.95
C ALA A 45 -5.38 -14.19 -4.05
N LEU A 46 -6.02 -13.71 -2.97
CA LEU A 46 -7.43 -13.35 -2.98
C LEU A 46 -7.72 -12.21 -3.96
N LEU A 47 -6.90 -11.16 -3.98
CA LEU A 47 -7.06 -10.03 -4.90
C LEU A 47 -6.83 -10.46 -6.36
N HIS A 48 -5.85 -11.32 -6.63
CA HIS A 48 -5.57 -11.87 -7.95
C HIS A 48 -6.71 -12.76 -8.45
N ASP A 49 -7.28 -13.62 -7.60
CA ASP A 49 -8.44 -14.47 -7.95
C ASP A 49 -9.70 -13.62 -8.19
N VAL A 50 -9.90 -12.57 -7.40
CA VAL A 50 -11.00 -11.60 -7.60
C VAL A 50 -10.83 -10.83 -8.91
N ALA A 51 -9.63 -10.34 -9.21
CA ALA A 51 -9.34 -9.64 -10.46
C ALA A 51 -9.47 -10.55 -11.69
N ALA A 52 -9.07 -11.82 -11.58
CA ALA A 52 -9.18 -12.81 -12.65
C ALA A 52 -10.63 -13.26 -12.95
N GLN A 53 -11.55 -13.09 -11.99
CA GLN A 53 -12.97 -13.46 -12.14
C GLN A 53 -13.89 -12.27 -12.44
N TYR A 54 -13.36 -11.04 -12.44
CA TYR A 54 -14.13 -9.85 -12.76
C TYR A 54 -14.27 -9.68 -14.29
N GLU A 55 -15.14 -10.50 -14.87
CA GLU A 55 -15.64 -10.27 -16.22
C GLU A 55 -16.77 -9.22 -16.14
N PRO A 56 -16.65 -8.03 -16.79
CA PRO A 56 -17.63 -6.94 -16.64
C PRO A 56 -19.04 -7.27 -17.19
N THR A 57 -19.22 -8.45 -17.77
CA THR A 57 -20.39 -8.89 -18.53
C THR A 57 -21.28 -9.91 -17.80
N ARG A 58 -20.97 -10.34 -16.56
CA ARG A 58 -21.84 -11.25 -15.80
C ARG A 58 -23.01 -10.50 -15.15
N THR A 59 -24.23 -10.93 -15.45
CA THR A 59 -25.43 -10.35 -14.86
C THR A 59 -25.72 -10.92 -13.47
N ALA A 60 -26.42 -10.17 -12.61
CA ALA A 60 -26.77 -10.61 -11.25
C ALA A 60 -27.60 -11.91 -11.20
N ALA A 61 -28.20 -12.33 -12.32
CA ALA A 61 -28.98 -13.56 -12.45
C ALA A 61 -28.11 -14.83 -12.51
N ASP A 62 -26.84 -14.70 -12.87
CA ASP A 62 -25.91 -15.83 -13.07
C ASP A 62 -25.05 -16.13 -11.83
N LEU A 63 -25.23 -15.37 -10.74
CA LEU A 63 -24.42 -15.48 -9.53
C LEU A 63 -25.03 -16.46 -8.53
N THR A 64 -24.26 -17.48 -8.14
CA THR A 64 -24.63 -18.31 -6.99
C THR A 64 -24.54 -17.52 -5.69
N LEU A 65 -25.27 -17.94 -4.64
CA LEU A 65 -25.23 -17.29 -3.33
C LEU A 65 -23.81 -17.27 -2.72
N ALA A 66 -23.03 -18.31 -2.98
CA ALA A 66 -21.63 -18.39 -2.54
C ALA A 66 -20.75 -17.34 -3.24
N GLU A 67 -20.94 -17.13 -4.55
CA GLU A 67 -20.24 -16.09 -5.32
C GLU A 67 -20.67 -14.70 -4.89
N ALA A 68 -21.97 -14.46 -4.70
CA ALA A 68 -22.47 -13.20 -4.18
C ALA A 68 -21.86 -12.87 -2.80
N GLY A 69 -21.71 -13.88 -1.93
CA GLY A 69 -21.02 -13.74 -0.65
C GLY A 69 -19.54 -13.39 -0.78
N ARG A 70 -18.83 -13.95 -1.78
CA ARG A 70 -17.43 -13.60 -2.08
C ARG A 70 -17.30 -12.16 -2.59
N ILE A 71 -18.12 -11.78 -3.58
CA ILE A 71 -18.13 -10.42 -4.16
C ILE A 71 -18.39 -9.39 -3.06
N ARG A 72 -19.37 -9.63 -2.18
CA ARG A 72 -19.66 -8.73 -1.06
C ARG A 72 -18.45 -8.55 -0.13
N ARG A 73 -17.72 -9.63 0.19
CA ARG A 73 -16.52 -9.53 1.03
C ARG A 73 -15.40 -8.76 0.33
N ALA A 74 -15.21 -8.98 -0.97
CA ALA A 74 -14.23 -8.25 -1.76
C ALA A 74 -14.54 -6.74 -1.80
N TYR A 75 -15.80 -6.37 -2.06
CA TYR A 75 -16.24 -4.97 -2.01
C TYR A 75 -16.00 -4.35 -0.64
N LYS A 76 -16.32 -5.06 0.44
CA LYS A 76 -16.12 -4.55 1.79
C LYS A 76 -14.64 -4.29 2.10
N LEU A 77 -13.76 -5.20 1.71
CA LEU A 77 -12.31 -5.02 1.86
C LEU A 77 -11.79 -3.83 1.05
N ALA A 78 -12.29 -3.65 -0.18
CA ALA A 78 -11.94 -2.51 -1.01
C ALA A 78 -12.42 -1.19 -0.40
N GLU A 79 -13.67 -1.15 0.09
CA GLU A 79 -14.25 0.02 0.76
C GLU A 79 -13.44 0.43 2.01
N GLU A 80 -13.02 -0.55 2.82
CA GLU A 80 -12.18 -0.32 4.01
C GLU A 80 -10.77 0.18 3.66
N ALA A 81 -10.19 -0.26 2.53
CA ALA A 81 -8.85 0.15 2.10
C ALA A 81 -8.82 1.49 1.35
N THR A 82 -9.93 1.86 0.70
CA THR A 82 -10.02 3.03 -0.19
C THR A 82 -9.52 4.33 0.45
N PRO A 83 -9.87 4.71 1.70
CA PRO A 83 -9.39 5.94 2.31
C PRO A 83 -7.87 6.01 2.43
N ARG A 84 -7.22 4.90 2.81
CA ARG A 84 -5.76 4.83 2.95
C ARG A 84 -5.07 5.01 1.60
N LEU A 85 -5.60 4.38 0.56
CA LEU A 85 -5.09 4.49 -0.81
C LEU A 85 -5.19 5.92 -1.36
N ILE A 86 -6.29 6.62 -1.04
CA ILE A 86 -6.46 8.03 -1.41
C ILE A 86 -5.38 8.90 -0.76
N ILE A 87 -5.09 8.69 0.52
CA ILE A 87 -4.08 9.46 1.26
C ILE A 87 -2.67 9.18 0.72
N GLU A 88 -2.31 7.90 0.58
CA GLU A 88 -0.99 7.49 0.07
C GLU A 88 -0.71 8.06 -1.32
N ALA A 89 -1.68 7.99 -2.24
CA ALA A 89 -1.53 8.53 -3.60
C ALA A 89 -1.35 10.07 -3.61
N HIS A 90 -1.99 10.76 -2.67
CA HIS A 90 -1.83 12.20 -2.54
C HIS A 90 -0.47 12.58 -1.94
N GLU A 91 -0.06 11.93 -0.84
CA GLU A 91 1.16 12.29 -0.10
C GLU A 91 2.44 11.84 -0.82
N ARG A 92 2.42 10.67 -1.44
CA ARG A 92 3.60 10.10 -2.09
C ARG A 92 3.78 10.60 -3.51
N ASP A 93 2.68 10.65 -4.27
CA ASP A 93 2.70 10.87 -5.71
C ASP A 93 2.13 12.24 -6.11
N GLY A 94 1.64 13.03 -5.15
CA GLY A 94 1.15 14.39 -5.39
C GLY A 94 -0.15 14.45 -6.18
N MET A 95 -0.90 13.35 -6.27
CA MET A 95 -2.09 13.26 -7.11
C MET A 95 -3.23 14.11 -6.58
N SER A 96 -4.00 14.71 -7.49
CA SER A 96 -5.21 15.47 -7.14
C SER A 96 -6.39 14.54 -6.85
N ALA A 97 -7.37 15.04 -6.08
CA ALA A 97 -8.58 14.29 -5.76
C ALA A 97 -9.37 13.83 -7.00
N THR A 98 -9.34 14.59 -8.09
CA THR A 98 -10.01 14.23 -9.35
C THR A 98 -9.28 13.09 -10.07
N GLU A 99 -7.95 13.10 -10.10
CA GLU A 99 -7.15 12.03 -10.70
C GLU A 99 -7.31 10.73 -9.91
N ILE A 100 -7.24 10.80 -8.58
CA ILE A 100 -7.45 9.65 -7.69
C ILE A 100 -8.86 9.08 -7.89
N ALA A 101 -9.88 9.95 -7.91
CA ALA A 101 -11.26 9.52 -8.08
C ALA A 101 -11.51 8.84 -9.44
N SER A 102 -10.87 9.32 -10.50
CA SER A 102 -10.94 8.70 -11.82
C SER A 102 -10.30 7.30 -11.86
N ILE A 103 -9.24 7.06 -11.09
CA ILE A 103 -8.54 5.77 -11.05
C ILE A 103 -9.30 4.76 -10.18
N LEU A 104 -9.83 5.21 -9.04
CA LEU A 104 -10.55 4.37 -8.09
C LEU A 104 -12.05 4.20 -8.42
N ASP A 105 -12.50 4.78 -9.53
CA ASP A 105 -13.91 4.81 -9.95
C ASP A 105 -14.86 5.26 -8.83
N CYS A 106 -14.48 6.33 -8.13
CA CYS A 106 -15.28 6.93 -7.06
C CYS A 106 -15.60 8.39 -7.36
N SER A 107 -16.46 9.01 -6.53
CA SER A 107 -16.75 10.44 -6.73
C SER A 107 -15.57 11.33 -6.32
N PRO A 108 -15.28 12.42 -7.07
CA PRO A 108 -14.26 13.40 -6.68
C PRO A 108 -14.55 14.04 -5.31
N SER A 109 -15.83 14.23 -4.97
CA SER A 109 -16.27 14.75 -3.67
C SER A 109 -15.90 13.81 -2.51
N TYR A 110 -15.98 12.49 -2.72
CA TYR A 110 -15.57 11.50 -1.73
C TYR A 110 -14.05 11.56 -1.50
N ALA A 111 -13.25 11.55 -2.56
CA ALA A 111 -11.79 11.67 -2.45
C ALA A 111 -11.38 12.98 -1.75
N SER A 112 -12.00 14.10 -2.14
CA SER A 112 -11.74 15.41 -1.53
C SER A 112 -12.09 15.46 -0.04
N ARG A 113 -13.15 14.76 0.37
CA ARG A 113 -13.55 14.67 1.78
C ARG A 113 -12.50 13.92 2.60
N ILE A 114 -12.03 12.76 2.12
CA ILE A 114 -11.01 11.97 2.82
C ILE A 114 -9.73 12.77 3.02
N LEU A 115 -9.22 13.43 1.98
CA LEU A 115 -7.99 14.24 2.07
C LEU A 115 -8.12 15.39 3.07
N ARG A 116 -9.30 16.03 3.13
CA ARG A 116 -9.57 17.09 4.10
C ARG A 116 -9.62 16.57 5.54
N GLU A 117 -10.29 15.44 5.76
CA GLU A 117 -10.39 14.81 7.08
C GLU A 117 -9.01 14.38 7.60
N HIS A 118 -8.17 13.80 6.73
CA HIS A 118 -6.80 13.41 7.07
C HIS A 118 -5.93 14.62 7.43
N LYS A 119 -6.00 15.70 6.64
CA LYS A 119 -5.26 16.93 6.95
C LYS A 119 -5.65 17.52 8.30
N ALA A 120 -6.94 17.54 8.63
CA ALA A 120 -7.40 18.04 9.92
C ALA A 120 -6.89 17.19 11.09
N ALA A 121 -6.86 15.86 10.93
CA ALA A 121 -6.32 14.94 11.94
C ALA A 121 -4.79 15.05 12.12
N ALA A 122 -4.06 15.55 11.12
CA ALA A 122 -2.61 15.76 11.21
C ALA A 122 -2.23 17.10 11.89
N GLU A 123 -3.19 18.02 12.05
CA GLU A 123 -3.00 19.35 12.65
C GLU A 123 -3.41 19.39 14.15
N GLU A 124 -3.98 18.31 14.69
CA GLU A 124 -4.31 18.08 16.11
C GLU A 124 -3.20 17.32 16.86
#